data_AF-A0A961MN35-F1
#
_entry.id   AF-A0A961MN35-F1
#
_cell.length_a   1.000
_cell.length_b   1.000
_cell.length_c   1.000
_cell.angle_alpha   90.00
_cell.angle_beta   90.00
_cell.angle_gamma   90.00
#
_symmetry.space_group_name_H-M   'P 1'
#
loop_
_entity.id
_entity.type
_entity.pdbx_description
1 polymer ?
#
loop_
_entity_poly.entity_id
_entity_poly.type
_entity_poly.pdbx_seq_one_letter_code
_entity_poly.pdbx_strand_id
1 'polypeptide(L)'
;MTMTITLSPQALAEACAEAMWSTDLTSQRLGMRIEHIAPGEATLSMEITDSMMNGHGLAHGGFVFALADSAFAFACNGYNQRTVGHQAAITYMAPGRLGDRLTAVARELFRG
;
A
#
# COMPACT_ATOMS: atom_id res chain seq x y z
N MET A 1 -14.94 14.28 -32.21
CA MET A 1 -13.96 13.18 -32.33
C MET A 1 -13.09 13.24 -31.09
N THR A 2 -13.46 12.49 -30.04
CA THR A 2 -12.73 12.49 -28.77
C THR A 2 -11.49 11.65 -28.95
N MET A 3 -10.29 12.26 -28.92
CA MET A 3 -9.05 11.51 -28.93
C MET A 3 -8.88 10.78 -27.59
N THR A 4 -8.92 9.46 -27.61
CA THR A 4 -8.54 8.64 -26.48
C THR A 4 -7.02 8.69 -26.34
N ILE A 5 -6.53 9.48 -25.39
CA ILE A 5 -5.12 9.46 -25.01
C ILE A 5 -4.83 8.09 -24.37
N THR A 6 -3.98 7.30 -25.00
CA THR A 6 -3.50 6.04 -24.41
C THR A 6 -2.31 6.38 -23.53
N LEU A 7 -2.46 6.20 -22.22
CA LEU A 7 -1.37 6.37 -21.25
C LEU A 7 -0.33 5.25 -21.42
N SER A 8 0.94 5.55 -21.12
CA SER A 8 1.93 4.50 -20.93
C SER A 8 1.55 3.64 -19.71
N PRO A 9 2.04 2.39 -19.60
CA PRO A 9 1.77 1.56 -18.42
C PRO A 9 2.13 2.25 -17.10
N GLN A 10 3.27 2.95 -17.07
CA GLN A 10 3.71 3.73 -15.92
C GLN A 10 2.72 4.85 -15.58
N ALA A 11 2.36 5.68 -16.55
CA ALA A 11 1.44 6.79 -16.34
C ALA A 11 0.03 6.32 -15.95
N LEU A 12 -0.40 5.14 -16.44
CA LEU A 12 -1.65 4.53 -16.04
C LEU A 12 -1.61 4.08 -14.58
N ALA A 13 -0.53 3.40 -14.16
CA ALA A 13 -0.37 2.94 -12.78
C ALA A 13 -0.34 4.11 -11.79
N GLU A 14 0.40 5.17 -12.11
CA GLU A 14 0.45 6.41 -11.32
C GLU A 14 -0.91 7.09 -11.22
N ALA A 15 -1.64 7.20 -12.34
CA ALA A 15 -2.99 7.79 -12.33
C ALA A 15 -3.98 6.96 -11.51
N CYS A 16 -3.90 5.63 -11.57
CA CYS A 16 -4.72 4.73 -10.74
C CYS A 16 -4.37 4.88 -9.26
N ALA A 17 -3.08 4.93 -8.93
CA ALA A 17 -2.63 5.12 -7.55
C ALA A 17 -3.10 6.48 -7.01
N GLU A 18 -2.95 7.57 -7.76
CA GLU A 18 -3.44 8.89 -7.34
C GLU A 18 -4.95 8.89 -7.09
N ALA A 19 -5.72 8.32 -8.01
CA ALA A 19 -7.16 8.21 -7.86
C ALA A 19 -7.56 7.40 -6.61
N MET A 20 -6.92 6.26 -6.38
CA MET A 20 -7.19 5.43 -5.20
C MET A 20 -6.76 6.14 -3.90
N TRP A 21 -5.54 6.69 -3.88
CA TRP A 21 -4.96 7.40 -2.74
C TRP A 21 -5.84 8.55 -2.30
N SER A 22 -6.41 9.34 -3.23
CA SER A 22 -7.29 10.48 -2.92
C SER A 22 -8.48 10.14 -2.04
N THR A 23 -8.90 8.87 -1.99
CA THR A 23 -10.02 8.39 -1.18
C THR A 23 -9.64 7.39 -0.08
N ASP A 24 -8.37 6.96 -0.02
CA ASP A 24 -7.88 6.07 1.04
C ASP A 24 -7.52 6.86 2.31
N LEU A 25 -8.57 7.30 3.00
CA LEU A 25 -8.43 8.07 4.24
C LEU A 25 -7.76 7.27 5.36
N THR A 26 -7.85 5.94 5.33
CA THR A 26 -7.25 5.09 6.36
C THR A 26 -5.75 5.12 6.25
N SER A 27 -5.18 4.83 5.07
CA SER A 27 -3.74 4.89 4.86
C SER A 27 -3.18 6.29 5.13
N GLN A 28 -3.88 7.34 4.68
CA GLN A 28 -3.49 8.73 4.97
C GLN A 28 -3.47 9.05 6.47
N ARG A 29 -4.51 8.65 7.22
CA ARG A 29 -4.61 8.90 8.68
C ARG A 29 -3.61 8.11 9.50
N LEU A 30 -3.19 6.95 9.02
CA LEU A 30 -2.09 6.18 9.58
C LEU A 30 -0.73 6.79 9.24
N GLY A 31 -0.68 7.92 8.52
CA GLY A 31 0.58 8.58 8.16
C GLY A 31 1.38 7.81 7.11
N MET A 32 0.73 6.93 6.35
CA MET A 32 1.39 6.21 5.27
C MET A 32 1.80 7.17 4.15
N ARG A 33 2.85 6.81 3.41
CA ARG A 33 3.30 7.53 2.22
C ARG A 33 3.53 6.55 1.09
N ILE A 34 3.07 6.90 -0.11
CA ILE A 34 3.47 6.22 -1.35
C ILE A 34 4.89 6.66 -1.69
N GLU A 35 5.81 5.71 -1.74
CA GLU A 35 7.24 5.95 -2.05
C GLU A 35 7.56 5.61 -3.51
N HIS A 36 6.87 4.61 -4.07
CA HIS A 36 7.05 4.15 -5.45
C HIS A 36 5.79 3.49 -5.98
N ILE A 37 5.49 3.71 -7.26
CA ILE A 37 4.45 3.04 -8.03
C ILE A 37 5.03 2.67 -9.39
N ALA A 38 4.76 1.45 -9.84
CA ALA A 38 4.97 1.01 -11.21
C ALA A 38 3.91 -0.06 -11.56
N PRO A 39 3.78 -0.48 -12.83
CA PRO A 39 2.87 -1.56 -13.20
C PRO A 39 3.13 -2.82 -12.37
N GLY A 40 2.16 -3.23 -11.54
CA GLY A 40 2.27 -4.40 -10.68
C GLY A 40 3.13 -4.19 -9.43
N GLU A 41 3.61 -2.98 -9.14
CA GLU A 41 4.51 -2.73 -8.02
C GLU A 41 4.10 -1.51 -7.21
N ALA A 42 4.28 -1.58 -5.89
CA ALA A 42 4.11 -0.44 -5.01
C ALA A 42 5.05 -0.53 -3.81
N THR A 43 5.57 0.60 -3.35
CA THR A 43 6.25 0.71 -2.07
C THR A 43 5.58 1.79 -1.25
N LEU A 44 5.20 1.46 -0.02
CA LEU A 44 4.66 2.39 0.96
C LEU A 44 5.52 2.40 2.22
N SER A 45 5.54 3.52 2.92
CA SER A 45 6.16 3.64 4.25
C SER A 45 5.19 4.15 5.30
N MET A 46 5.45 3.85 6.57
CA MET A 46 4.68 4.32 7.72
C MET A 46 5.57 4.42 8.95
N GLU A 47 5.44 5.50 9.71
CA GLU A 47 6.11 5.67 11.00
C GLU A 47 5.22 5.10 12.11
N ILE A 48 5.79 4.29 13.01
CA ILE A 48 5.06 3.75 14.16
C ILE A 48 4.92 4.83 15.22
N THR A 49 3.67 5.23 15.47
CA THR A 49 3.31 6.21 16.51
C THR A 49 2.88 5.51 17.81
N ASP A 50 2.72 6.31 18.87
CA ASP A 50 2.22 5.87 20.17
C ASP A 50 0.80 5.25 20.08
N SER A 51 -0.06 5.81 19.23
CA SER A 51 -1.40 5.29 18.94
C SER A 51 -1.42 3.92 18.25
N MET A 52 -0.27 3.45 17.77
CA MET A 52 -0.12 2.16 17.08
C MET A 52 0.45 1.06 17.98
N MET A 53 0.62 1.32 19.27
CA MET A 53 1.22 0.38 20.21
C MET A 53 0.20 -0.66 20.70
N ASN A 54 0.63 -1.90 20.86
CA ASN A 54 -0.12 -2.95 21.52
C ASN A 54 0.11 -2.94 23.05
N GLY A 55 -0.53 -3.86 23.77
CA GLY A 55 -0.41 -4.00 25.23
C GLY A 55 0.99 -4.35 25.76
N HIS A 56 1.96 -4.61 24.87
CA HIS A 56 3.36 -4.86 25.21
C HIS A 56 4.29 -3.70 24.88
N GLY A 57 3.76 -2.55 24.41
CA GLY A 57 4.57 -1.42 23.97
C GLY A 57 5.31 -1.68 22.65
N LEU A 58 4.81 -2.60 21.83
CA LEU A 58 5.34 -2.94 20.50
C LEU A 58 4.31 -2.64 19.42
N ALA A 59 4.73 -2.43 18.18
CA ALA A 59 3.81 -2.12 17.09
C ALA A 59 2.70 -3.18 17.03
N HIS A 60 1.44 -2.74 17.03
CA HIS A 60 0.31 -3.65 16.92
C HIS A 60 0.34 -4.31 15.54
N GLY A 61 0.28 -5.64 15.50
CA GLY A 61 0.40 -6.40 14.26
C GLY A 61 -0.59 -5.96 13.19
N GLY A 62 -1.80 -5.56 13.60
CA GLY A 62 -2.82 -5.00 12.70
C GLY A 62 -2.35 -3.78 11.89
N PHE A 63 -1.53 -2.87 12.45
CA PHE A 63 -1.02 -1.72 11.68
C PHE A 63 0.12 -2.12 10.74
N VAL A 64 0.97 -3.07 11.16
CA VAL A 64 2.00 -3.65 10.28
C VAL A 64 1.34 -4.36 9.08
N PHE A 65 0.27 -5.12 9.34
CA PHE A 65 -0.54 -5.74 8.31
C PHE A 65 -1.21 -4.71 7.40
N ALA A 66 -1.82 -3.66 7.97
CA ALA A 66 -2.45 -2.61 7.19
C ALA A 66 -1.46 -1.95 6.22
N LEU A 67 -0.21 -1.68 6.62
CA LEU A 67 0.82 -1.16 5.72
C LEU A 67 1.11 -2.14 4.56
N ALA A 68 1.25 -3.43 4.86
CA ALA A 68 1.52 -4.45 3.85
C ALA A 68 0.33 -4.63 2.89
N ASP A 69 -0.89 -4.63 3.41
CA ASP A 69 -2.14 -4.73 2.65
C ASP A 69 -2.35 -3.51 1.75
N SER A 70 -2.08 -2.29 2.24
CA SER A 70 -2.13 -1.08 1.42
C SER A 70 -1.13 -1.16 0.27
N ALA A 71 0.13 -1.54 0.52
CA ALA A 71 1.10 -1.71 -0.57
C ALA A 71 0.63 -2.77 -1.60
N PHE A 72 0.09 -3.89 -1.13
CA PHE A 72 -0.51 -4.90 -1.99
C PHE A 72 -1.65 -4.35 -2.85
N ALA A 73 -2.57 -3.58 -2.26
CA ALA A 73 -3.69 -2.97 -2.95
C ALA A 73 -3.22 -2.01 -4.06
N PHE A 74 -2.20 -1.17 -3.80
CA PHE A 74 -1.63 -0.27 -4.80
C PHE A 74 -0.93 -1.03 -5.94
N ALA A 75 -0.23 -2.13 -5.64
CA ALA A 75 0.43 -2.93 -6.65
C ALA A 75 -0.57 -3.60 -7.63
N CYS A 76 -1.68 -4.15 -7.14
CA CYS A 76 -2.62 -4.90 -8.00
C CYS A 76 -3.68 -4.04 -8.72
N ASN A 77 -3.89 -2.78 -8.26
CA ASN A 77 -4.88 -1.85 -8.83
C ASN A 77 -4.30 -0.85 -9.85
N GLY A 78 -3.06 -1.00 -10.30
CA GLY A 78 -2.39 -0.11 -11.27
C GLY A 78 -2.87 -0.21 -12.74
N TYR A 79 -3.99 -0.89 -13.01
CA TYR A 79 -4.39 -1.31 -14.37
C TYR A 79 -5.76 -0.79 -14.80
N ASN A 80 -6.28 0.24 -14.11
CA ASN A 80 -7.61 0.81 -14.35
C ASN A 80 -8.74 -0.23 -14.29
N GLN A 81 -8.57 -1.23 -13.44
CA GLN A 81 -9.56 -2.25 -13.10
C GLN A 81 -9.58 -2.38 -11.59
N ARG A 82 -10.75 -2.17 -10.97
CA ARG A 82 -10.89 -2.28 -9.52
C ARG A 82 -10.84 -3.73 -9.11
N THR A 83 -9.98 -4.03 -8.14
CA THR A 83 -9.80 -5.35 -7.55
C THR A 83 -9.87 -5.24 -6.04
N VAL A 84 -10.29 -6.33 -5.37
CA VAL A 84 -10.36 -6.42 -3.92
C VAL A 84 -9.61 -7.65 -3.44
N GLY A 85 -8.96 -7.54 -2.28
CA GLY A 85 -8.27 -8.67 -1.66
C GLY A 85 -9.26 -9.74 -1.22
N HIS A 86 -9.04 -10.99 -1.63
CA HIS A 86 -9.84 -12.13 -1.18
C HIS A 86 -9.20 -12.77 0.07
N GLN A 87 -7.89 -12.91 0.08
CA GLN A 87 -7.13 -13.56 1.13
C GLN A 87 -5.78 -12.87 1.31
N ALA A 88 -5.31 -12.79 2.55
CA ALA A 88 -3.94 -12.44 2.88
C ALA A 88 -3.44 -13.29 4.05
N ALA A 89 -2.14 -13.53 4.09
CA ALA A 89 -1.46 -14.18 5.22
C ALA A 89 -0.20 -13.38 5.55
N ILE A 90 0.09 -13.25 6.84
CA ILE A 90 1.26 -12.51 7.32
C ILE A 90 2.01 -13.34 8.37
N THR A 91 3.34 -13.26 8.34
CA THR A 91 4.22 -13.85 9.34
C THR A 91 5.05 -12.73 9.97
N TYR A 92 4.94 -12.57 11.29
CA TYR A 92 5.69 -11.56 12.03
C TYR A 92 7.01 -12.15 12.52
N MET A 93 8.12 -11.68 11.95
CA MET A 93 9.47 -12.20 12.27
C MET A 93 10.16 -11.44 13.41
N ALA A 94 9.89 -10.14 13.53
CA ALA A 94 10.51 -9.27 14.52
C ALA A 94 9.53 -8.17 14.97
N PRO A 95 9.65 -7.67 16.21
CA PRO A 95 8.79 -6.61 16.71
C PRO A 95 9.19 -5.23 16.18
N GLY A 96 8.20 -4.41 15.80
CA GLY A 96 8.40 -2.98 15.55
C GLY A 96 8.28 -2.15 16.83
N ARG A 97 9.01 -1.03 16.90
CA ARG A 97 9.10 -0.12 18.05
C ARG A 97 8.58 1.27 17.71
N LEU A 98 8.25 2.04 18.74
CA LEU A 98 7.90 3.46 18.60
C LEU A 98 8.98 4.22 17.84
N GLY A 99 8.59 5.01 16.84
CA GLY A 99 9.48 5.78 15.99
C GLY A 99 10.15 5.00 14.87
N ASP A 100 9.95 3.67 14.78
CA ASP A 100 10.42 2.91 13.63
C ASP A 100 9.68 3.38 12.37
N ARG A 101 10.43 3.59 11.28
CA ARG A 101 9.84 3.73 9.94
C ARG A 101 9.80 2.36 9.26
N LEU A 102 8.60 1.81 9.13
CA LEU A 102 8.38 0.60 8.36
C LEU A 102 8.23 0.92 6.87
N THR A 103 8.67 0.00 6.02
CA THR A 103 8.51 0.08 4.56
C THR A 103 7.97 -1.26 4.07
N ALA A 104 6.86 -1.23 3.33
CA ALA A 104 6.29 -2.38 2.65
C ALA A 104 6.52 -2.27 1.16
N VAL A 105 7.06 -3.33 0.56
CA VAL A 105 7.30 -3.46 -0.88
C VAL A 105 6.41 -4.58 -1.39
N ALA A 106 5.58 -4.28 -2.38
CA ALA A 106 4.68 -5.22 -3.03
C ALA A 106 5.04 -5.33 -4.52
N ARG A 107 5.02 -6.56 -5.02
CA ARG A 107 5.20 -6.89 -6.43
C ARG A 107 4.24 -7.99 -6.83
N GLU A 108 3.51 -7.77 -7.92
CA GLU A 108 2.66 -8.74 -8.57
C GLU A 108 3.51 -9.89 -9.10
N LEU A 109 3.17 -11.12 -8.71
CA LEU A 109 3.90 -12.32 -9.16
C LEU A 109 3.26 -12.95 -10.40
N PHE A 110 1.95 -12.79 -10.55
CA PHE A 110 1.18 -13.35 -11.64
C PHE A 110 -0.11 -12.55 -11.85
N ARG A 111 -0.47 -12.36 -13.12
CA ARG A 111 -1.72 -11.76 -13.58
C ARG A 111 -2.20 -12.57 -14.78
N GLY A 112 -3.46 -13.02 -14.72
CA GLY A 112 -4.07 -13.90 -15.72
C GLY A 112 -4.18 -13.29 -17.11
#